data_AF-A0A2K3KP16-F1
#
_entry.id   AF-A0A2K3KP16-F1
#
_cell.length_a   1.000
_cell.length_b   1.000
_cell.length_c   1.000
_cell.angle_alpha   90.00
_cell.angle_beta   90.00
_cell.angle_gamma   90.00
#
_symmetry.space_group_name_H-M   'P 1'
#
loop_
_entity.id
_entity.type
_entity.pdbx_description
1 polymer ?
#
loop_
_entity_poly.entity_id
_entity_poly.type
_entity_poly.pdbx_seq_one_letter_code
_entity_poly.pdbx_strand_id
1 'polypeptide(L)'
;MEFSVEAVGSIDNCFVSLPLPLIQTLQSTASSSLPPILALHLRSPTHPPHSWFVAWSGATSSSSSTIQVSQQFAECVSLPIHSPVQVKVASNVPHASSVSIEPDTEDDWEILELNSEQAENQILNQVRIVHEGMRFPLRLNGHTVITFHVASVFPKNAVGKNYYAYCLLHI
;
A
#
# COMPACT_ATOMS: atom_id res chain seq x y z
N MET A 1 -11.23 -11.22 10.05
CA MET A 1 -12.34 -10.28 10.29
C MET A 1 -12.72 -9.64 8.97
N GLU A 2 -14.00 -9.28 8.82
CA GLU A 2 -14.53 -8.62 7.62
C GLU A 2 -14.74 -7.14 7.90
N PHE A 3 -14.32 -6.29 6.97
CA PHE A 3 -14.45 -4.83 7.04
C PHE A 3 -14.82 -4.29 5.66
N SER A 4 -15.45 -3.12 5.61
CA SER A 4 -15.65 -2.40 4.34
C SER A 4 -14.44 -1.51 4.04
N VAL A 5 -14.15 -1.27 2.76
CA VAL A 5 -13.10 -0.33 2.34
C VAL A 5 -13.72 1.03 2.04
N GLU A 6 -13.06 2.11 2.44
CA GLU A 6 -13.50 3.47 2.20
C GLU A 6 -12.35 4.31 1.64
N ALA A 7 -12.60 5.05 0.56
CA ALA A 7 -11.66 6.01 0.01
C ALA A 7 -11.79 7.36 0.72
N VAL A 8 -10.67 7.93 1.17
CA VAL A 8 -10.61 9.19 1.90
C VAL A 8 -9.65 10.14 1.19
N GLY A 9 -10.15 11.31 0.77
CA GLY A 9 -9.37 12.28 -0.01
C GLY A 9 -8.28 13.03 0.77
N SER A 10 -8.34 13.02 2.11
CA SER A 10 -7.33 13.66 2.97
C SER A 10 -6.12 12.76 3.28
N ILE A 11 -6.16 11.47 2.93
CA ILE A 11 -5.00 10.58 3.06
C ILE A 11 -4.08 10.80 1.86
N ASP A 12 -2.81 11.08 2.14
CA ASP A 12 -1.80 11.52 1.17
C ASP A 12 -0.69 10.48 0.92
N ASN A 13 -0.87 9.26 1.42
CA ASN A 13 0.08 8.16 1.28
C ASN A 13 -0.62 6.86 0.81
N CYS A 14 0.17 5.82 0.61
CA CYS A 14 -0.28 4.48 0.20
C CYS A 14 -0.46 3.52 1.37
N PHE A 15 -0.61 4.04 2.59
CA PHE A 15 -0.96 3.22 3.76
C PHE A 15 -2.46 3.19 3.97
N VAL A 16 -2.94 2.08 4.52
CA VAL A 16 -4.30 2.00 5.01
C VAL A 16 -4.36 2.51 6.45
N SER A 17 -5.48 3.10 6.86
CA SER A 17 -5.85 3.27 8.26
C SER A 17 -6.75 2.11 8.68
N LEU A 18 -6.58 1.65 9.91
CA LEU A 18 -7.33 0.50 10.43
C LEU A 18 -8.39 0.89 11.45
N PRO A 19 -9.55 0.20 11.46
CA PRO A 19 -10.50 0.31 12.56
C PRO A 19 -9.86 0.00 13.91
N LEU A 20 -10.21 0.79 14.93
CA LEU A 20 -9.72 0.57 16.30
C LEU A 20 -9.93 -0.87 16.83
N PRO A 21 -11.08 -1.54 16.61
CA PRO A 21 -11.26 -2.94 17.05
C PRO A 21 -10.26 -3.91 16.41
N LEU A 22 -9.89 -3.66 15.14
CA LEU A 22 -8.86 -4.45 14.47
C LEU A 22 -7.49 -4.21 15.10
N ILE A 23 -7.13 -2.95 15.34
CA ILE A 23 -5.86 -2.58 15.99
C ILE A 23 -5.74 -3.25 17.37
N GLN A 24 -6.80 -3.18 18.19
CA GLN A 24 -6.83 -3.80 19.52
C GLN A 24 -6.65 -5.33 19.44
N THR A 25 -7.28 -5.96 18.45
CA THR A 25 -7.12 -7.41 18.24
C THR A 25 -5.70 -7.76 17.78
N LEU A 26 -5.09 -6.95 16.91
CA LEU A 26 -3.70 -7.14 16.50
C LEU A 26 -2.74 -6.99 17.68
N GLN A 27 -2.97 -6.00 18.55
CA GLN A 27 -2.15 -5.77 19.74
C GLN A 27 -2.30 -6.91 20.77
N SER A 28 -3.50 -7.43 20.98
CA SER A 28 -3.74 -8.50 21.96
C SER A 28 -3.22 -9.87 21.52
N THR A 29 -3.13 -10.09 20.20
CA THR A 29 -2.63 -11.34 19.62
C THR A 29 -1.14 -11.32 19.31
N ALA A 30 -0.51 -10.15 19.29
CA ALA A 30 0.92 -10.02 19.06
C ALA A 30 1.71 -10.47 20.30
N SER A 31 2.77 -11.26 20.08
CA SER A 31 3.71 -11.66 21.15
C SER A 31 4.62 -10.51 21.61
N SER A 32 4.66 -9.41 20.87
CA SER A 32 5.45 -8.21 21.12
C SER A 32 4.68 -6.97 20.64
N SER A 33 5.25 -5.77 20.81
CA SER A 33 4.71 -4.56 20.16
C SER A 33 4.60 -4.76 18.65
N LEU A 34 3.57 -4.16 18.05
CA LEU A 34 3.39 -4.17 16.59
C LEU A 34 4.56 -3.44 15.91
N PRO A 35 5.02 -3.93 14.74
CA PRO A 35 6.11 -3.28 14.01
C PRO A 35 5.66 -1.89 13.50
N PRO A 36 6.60 -0.97 13.22
CA PRO A 36 6.28 0.36 12.68
C PRO A 36 5.51 0.30 11.37
N ILE A 37 5.80 -0.71 10.54
CA ILE A 37 5.07 -1.02 9.32
C ILE A 37 4.57 -2.45 9.41
N LEU A 38 3.27 -2.64 9.24
CA LEU A 38 2.63 -3.94 9.21
C LEU A 38 2.07 -4.21 7.81
N ALA A 39 2.46 -5.33 7.22
CA ALA A 39 1.87 -5.81 5.99
C ALA A 39 0.56 -6.53 6.26
N LEU A 40 -0.46 -6.22 5.46
CA LEU A 40 -1.79 -6.81 5.55
C LEU A 40 -2.18 -7.39 4.20
N HIS A 41 -2.85 -8.54 4.26
CA HIS A 41 -3.47 -9.19 3.11
C HIS A 41 -4.98 -8.97 3.19
N LEU A 42 -5.50 -8.22 2.23
CA LEU A 42 -6.92 -8.01 1.99
C LEU A 42 -7.40 -9.01 0.96
N ARG A 43 -8.55 -9.67 1.20
CA ARG A 43 -9.15 -10.60 0.24
C ARG A 43 -10.62 -10.31 0.02
N SER A 44 -11.06 -10.38 -1.23
CA SER A 44 -12.47 -10.27 -1.60
C SER A 44 -12.85 -11.38 -2.59
N PRO A 45 -13.87 -12.20 -2.30
CA PRO A 45 -14.31 -13.24 -3.22
C PRO A 45 -15.04 -12.68 -4.46
N THR A 46 -15.55 -11.46 -4.39
CA THR A 46 -16.44 -10.88 -5.41
C THR A 46 -15.76 -9.91 -6.37
N HIS A 47 -14.55 -9.43 -6.06
CA HIS A 47 -13.85 -8.42 -6.85
C HIS A 47 -12.47 -8.92 -7.29
N PRO A 48 -12.19 -9.13 -8.59
CA PRO A 48 -10.83 -9.37 -9.06
C PRO A 48 -9.94 -8.12 -8.85
N PRO A 49 -8.64 -8.26 -8.49
CA PRO A 49 -7.81 -9.48 -8.44
C PRO A 49 -7.99 -10.38 -7.21
N HIS A 50 -9.07 -10.24 -6.44
CA HIS A 50 -9.46 -11.04 -5.26
C HIS A 50 -8.55 -10.91 -4.04
N SER A 51 -7.36 -10.36 -4.20
CA SER A 51 -6.41 -10.12 -3.12
C SER A 51 -5.55 -8.90 -3.37
N TRP A 52 -5.24 -8.19 -2.30
CA TRP A 52 -4.33 -7.05 -2.28
C TRP A 52 -3.43 -7.16 -1.05
N PHE A 53 -2.19 -6.68 -1.18
CA PHE A 53 -1.31 -6.47 -0.03
C PHE A 53 -1.13 -4.97 0.17
N VAL A 54 -1.33 -4.52 1.41
CA VAL A 54 -1.28 -3.11 1.80
C VAL A 54 -0.47 -2.95 3.08
N ALA A 55 0.10 -1.78 3.29
CA ALA A 55 0.87 -1.48 4.49
C ALA A 55 0.04 -0.60 5.44
N TRP A 56 0.23 -0.82 6.74
CA TRP A 56 -0.28 0.03 7.81
C TRP A 56 0.89 0.58 8.64
N SER A 57 0.86 1.88 8.91
CA SER A 57 1.91 2.62 9.63
C SER A 57 1.44 3.20 10.97
N GLY A 58 0.37 2.65 11.56
CA GLY A 58 -0.16 3.08 12.86
C GLY A 58 -1.43 3.94 12.81
N ALA A 59 -1.85 4.39 11.63
CA ALA A 59 -3.04 5.24 11.48
C ALA A 59 -4.35 4.53 11.85
N THR A 60 -5.24 5.24 12.54
CA THR A 60 -6.56 4.70 12.95
C THR A 60 -7.65 5.30 12.07
N SER A 61 -8.56 4.47 11.57
CA SER A 61 -9.72 4.92 10.80
C SER A 61 -10.67 5.76 11.67
N SER A 62 -11.39 6.69 11.06
CA SER A 62 -12.44 7.44 11.77
C SER A 62 -13.67 6.59 12.11
N SER A 63 -13.90 5.50 11.38
CA SER A 63 -14.97 4.52 11.63
C SER A 63 -14.42 3.21 12.19
N SER A 64 -15.19 2.57 13.08
CA SER A 64 -14.86 1.29 13.71
C SER A 64 -15.10 0.07 12.81
N SER A 65 -15.60 0.26 11.59
CA SER A 65 -15.92 -0.81 10.64
C SER A 65 -15.29 -0.65 9.24
N THR A 66 -14.56 0.44 8.98
CA THR A 66 -13.97 0.71 7.66
C THR A 66 -12.45 0.77 7.68
N ILE A 67 -11.84 0.07 6.73
CA ILE A 67 -10.45 0.32 6.36
C ILE A 67 -10.44 1.53 5.44
N GLN A 68 -9.71 2.57 5.84
CA GLN A 68 -9.62 3.80 5.06
C GLN A 68 -8.32 3.82 4.28
N VAL A 69 -8.37 4.33 3.06
CA VAL A 69 -7.23 4.41 2.14
C VAL A 69 -7.33 5.68 1.33
N SER A 70 -6.21 6.21 0.81
CA SER A 70 -6.30 7.32 -0.14
C SER A 70 -7.05 6.90 -1.39
N GLN A 71 -7.88 7.83 -1.90
CA GLN A 71 -8.66 7.58 -3.11
C GLN A 71 -7.76 7.23 -4.30
N GLN A 72 -6.68 8.00 -4.49
CA GLN A 72 -5.73 7.82 -5.59
C GLN A 72 -5.01 6.46 -5.51
N PHE A 73 -4.61 6.03 -4.31
CA PHE A 73 -3.97 4.72 -4.16
C PHE A 73 -4.95 3.57 -4.43
N ALA A 74 -6.19 3.68 -3.94
CA ALA A 74 -7.22 2.68 -4.21
C ALA A 74 -7.50 2.53 -5.71
N GLU A 75 -7.55 3.63 -6.45
CA GLU A 75 -7.67 3.63 -7.92
C GLU A 75 -6.47 2.95 -8.57
N CYS A 76 -5.23 3.30 -8.17
CA CYS A 76 -4.00 2.72 -8.73
C CYS A 76 -3.93 1.19 -8.59
N VAL A 77 -4.40 0.63 -7.47
CA VAL A 77 -4.35 -0.82 -7.20
C VAL A 77 -5.68 -1.53 -7.44
N SER A 78 -6.69 -0.81 -7.95
CA SER A 78 -8.05 -1.31 -8.15
C SER A 78 -8.65 -1.94 -6.87
N LEU A 79 -8.45 -1.30 -5.73
CA LEU A 79 -9.01 -1.74 -4.46
C LEU A 79 -10.53 -1.44 -4.43
N PRO A 80 -11.41 -2.42 -4.16
CA PRO A 80 -12.84 -2.21 -4.27
C PRO A 80 -13.36 -1.39 -3.08
N ILE A 81 -13.83 -0.17 -3.37
CA ILE A 81 -14.42 0.72 -2.38
C ILE A 81 -15.86 0.28 -2.04
N HIS A 82 -16.29 0.56 -0.81
CA HIS A 82 -17.59 0.18 -0.23
C HIS A 82 -17.90 -1.32 -0.30
N SER A 83 -16.86 -2.14 -0.41
CA SER A 83 -16.96 -3.58 -0.59
C SER A 83 -16.34 -4.31 0.59
N PRO A 84 -16.93 -5.45 1.02
CA PRO A 84 -16.39 -6.23 2.12
C PRO A 84 -15.08 -6.91 1.72
N VAL A 85 -14.10 -6.82 2.62
CA VAL A 85 -12.81 -7.49 2.52
C VAL A 85 -12.49 -8.24 3.81
N GLN A 86 -11.90 -9.43 3.66
CA GLN A 86 -11.28 -10.13 4.77
C GLN A 86 -9.86 -9.65 4.97
N VAL A 87 -9.49 -9.40 6.23
CA VAL A 87 -8.17 -8.89 6.59
C VAL A 87 -7.39 -9.94 7.38
N LYS A 88 -6.12 -10.11 7.02
CA LYS A 88 -5.13 -10.89 7.78
C LYS A 88 -3.79 -10.17 7.77
N VAL A 89 -2.98 -10.39 8.80
CA VAL A 89 -1.55 -10.02 8.76
C VAL A 89 -0.88 -10.86 7.68
N ALA A 90 -0.16 -10.20 6.78
CA ALA A 90 0.69 -10.88 5.81
C ALA A 90 1.98 -11.30 6.53
N SER A 91 2.16 -12.60 6.70
CA SER A 91 3.40 -13.18 7.24
C SER A 91 4.37 -13.47 6.11
N ASN A 92 5.67 -13.37 6.39
CA ASN A 92 6.76 -13.71 5.46
C ASN A 92 6.71 -12.93 4.13
N VAL A 93 6.34 -11.65 4.17
CA VAL A 93 6.48 -10.79 2.99
C VAL A 93 7.97 -10.62 2.70
N PRO A 94 8.45 -10.98 1.50
CA PRO A 94 9.87 -10.87 1.18
C PRO A 94 10.31 -9.40 1.18
N HIS A 95 11.60 -9.19 1.40
CA HIS A 95 12.21 -7.87 1.31
C HIS A 95 12.85 -7.70 -0.07
N ALA A 96 12.57 -6.57 -0.71
CA ALA A 96 13.31 -6.18 -1.90
C ALA A 96 14.63 -5.53 -1.48
N SER A 97 15.72 -5.96 -2.09
CA SER A 97 17.00 -5.24 -2.03
C SER A 97 17.08 -4.11 -3.05
N SER A 98 16.29 -4.16 -4.12
CA SER A 98 16.20 -3.10 -5.12
C SER A 98 14.84 -3.13 -5.80
N VAL A 99 14.29 -1.96 -6.09
CA VAL A 99 13.06 -1.77 -6.86
C VAL A 99 13.31 -0.69 -7.89
N SER A 100 12.97 -0.96 -9.14
CA SER A 100 12.96 0.03 -10.21
C SER A 100 11.53 0.51 -10.42
N ILE A 101 11.37 1.82 -10.44
CA ILE A 101 10.11 2.49 -10.70
C ILE A 101 10.31 3.51 -11.83
N GLU A 102 9.23 3.80 -12.54
CA GLU A 102 9.20 4.80 -13.60
C GLU A 102 7.91 5.61 -13.47
N PRO A 103 7.92 6.92 -13.76
CA PRO A 103 6.70 7.69 -13.97
C PRO A 103 5.78 7.03 -14.99
N ASP A 104 4.48 7.06 -14.73
CA ASP A 104 3.46 6.33 -15.51
C ASP A 104 3.13 7.00 -16.85
N THR A 105 3.23 8.33 -16.92
CA THR A 105 2.90 9.15 -18.09
C THR A 105 3.97 10.19 -18.40
N GLU A 106 3.93 10.80 -19.58
CA GLU A 106 4.83 11.91 -19.96
C GLU A 106 4.68 13.10 -19.01
N ASP A 107 3.45 13.44 -18.60
CA ASP A 107 3.19 14.48 -17.61
C ASP A 107 3.84 14.14 -16.25
N ASP A 108 3.78 12.87 -15.82
CA ASP A 108 4.43 12.41 -14.59
C ASP A 108 5.97 12.53 -14.68
N TRP A 109 6.54 12.33 -15.87
CA TRP A 109 7.98 12.53 -16.12
C TRP A 109 8.38 13.98 -15.96
N GLU A 110 7.66 14.91 -16.59
CA GLU A 110 7.93 16.35 -16.48
C GLU A 110 7.88 16.82 -15.01
N ILE A 111 6.88 16.34 -14.25
CA ILE A 111 6.76 16.65 -12.82
C ILE A 111 7.95 16.07 -12.05
N LEU A 112 8.36 14.83 -12.31
CA LEU A 112 9.49 14.21 -11.61
C LEU A 112 10.80 14.96 -11.88
N GLU A 113 11.06 15.38 -13.13
CA GLU A 113 12.28 16.09 -13.49
C GLU A 113 12.47 17.36 -12.65
N LEU A 114 11.38 18.07 -12.36
CA LEU A 114 11.39 19.28 -11.54
C LEU A 114 11.41 19.02 -10.03
N ASN A 115 11.12 17.79 -9.58
CA ASN A 115 10.91 17.46 -8.17
C ASN A 115 11.69 16.21 -7.68
N SER A 116 12.73 15.80 -8.40
CA SER A 116 13.43 14.52 -8.19
C SER A 116 13.97 14.32 -6.77
N GLU A 117 14.68 15.30 -6.21
CA GLU A 117 15.22 15.24 -4.85
C GLU A 117 14.09 15.08 -3.81
N GLN A 118 12.98 15.79 -4.00
CA GLN A 118 11.84 15.66 -3.09
C GLN A 118 11.19 14.29 -3.23
N ALA A 119 11.02 13.80 -4.46
CA ALA A 119 10.42 12.50 -4.71
C ALA A 119 11.23 11.37 -4.06
N GLU A 120 12.56 11.39 -4.22
CA GLU A 120 13.48 10.42 -3.60
C GLU A 120 13.36 10.42 -2.07
N ASN A 121 13.32 11.60 -1.45
CA ASN A 121 13.19 11.73 0.00
C ASN A 121 11.81 11.31 0.56
N GLN A 122 10.76 11.32 -0.27
CA GLN A 122 9.38 11.06 0.17
C GLN A 122 8.86 9.68 -0.18
N ILE A 123 9.47 8.97 -1.12
CA ILE A 123 8.89 7.73 -1.65
C ILE A 123 8.78 6.64 -0.58
N LEU A 124 9.86 6.48 0.18
CA LEU A 124 9.89 5.65 1.38
C LEU A 124 9.24 6.35 2.57
N ASN A 125 8.33 7.30 2.43
CA ASN A 125 7.42 7.70 3.52
C ASN A 125 5.97 7.42 3.17
N GLN A 126 5.67 7.11 1.90
CA GLN A 126 4.31 6.96 1.43
C GLN A 126 3.99 5.55 0.94
N VAL A 127 4.98 4.77 0.47
CA VAL A 127 4.77 3.39 0.03
C VAL A 127 5.76 2.44 0.72
N ARG A 128 5.29 1.25 1.05
CA ARG A 128 6.10 0.18 1.67
C ARG A 128 5.93 -1.19 1.07
N ILE A 129 4.85 -1.41 0.34
CA ILE A 129 4.55 -2.68 -0.29
C ILE A 129 4.36 -2.43 -1.77
N VAL A 130 5.17 -3.10 -2.58
CA VAL A 130 5.16 -2.99 -4.03
C VAL A 130 5.30 -4.35 -4.68
N HIS A 131 4.78 -4.52 -5.89
CA HIS A 131 5.06 -5.67 -6.74
C HIS A 131 5.31 -5.20 -8.17
N GLU A 132 6.01 -6.00 -8.97
CA GLU A 132 6.19 -5.73 -10.41
C GLU A 132 4.82 -5.56 -11.09
N GLY A 133 4.68 -4.50 -11.89
CA GLY A 133 3.40 -4.13 -12.53
C GLY A 133 2.50 -3.22 -11.69
N MET A 134 2.83 -2.98 -10.42
CA MET A 134 2.01 -2.15 -9.53
C MET A 134 2.11 -0.67 -9.89
N ARG A 135 0.97 0.04 -9.84
CA ARG A 135 0.94 1.50 -9.85
C ARG A 135 0.76 2.05 -8.43
N PHE A 136 1.35 3.21 -8.14
CA PHE A 136 1.09 3.93 -6.89
C PHE A 136 1.32 5.44 -7.05
N PRO A 137 0.55 6.29 -6.34
CA PRO A 137 0.78 7.73 -6.32
C PRO A 137 1.83 8.12 -5.28
N LEU A 138 2.63 9.13 -5.61
CA LEU A 138 3.48 9.86 -4.67
C LEU A 138 2.99 11.31 -4.61
N ARG A 139 2.58 11.77 -3.43
CA ARG A 139 2.18 13.16 -3.22
C ARG A 139 3.36 14.01 -2.78
N LEU A 140 3.57 15.12 -3.46
CA LEU A 140 4.55 16.16 -3.13
C LEU A 140 3.82 17.41 -2.64
N ASN A 141 4.56 18.36 -2.06
CA ASN A 141 4.11 19.65 -1.47
C ASN A 141 2.65 20.05 -1.76
N GLY A 142 1.71 19.52 -0.98
CA GLY A 142 0.27 19.83 -1.08
C GLY A 142 -0.48 19.04 -2.17
N HIS A 143 -0.39 19.49 -3.43
CA HIS A 143 -1.31 19.05 -4.49
C HIS A 143 -0.63 18.33 -5.67
N THR A 144 0.68 18.40 -5.78
CA THR A 144 1.40 17.71 -6.87
C THR A 144 1.42 16.22 -6.60
N VAL A 145 1.01 15.42 -7.58
CA VAL A 145 1.03 13.96 -7.51
C VAL A 145 1.75 13.44 -8.73
N ILE A 146 2.67 12.49 -8.50
CA ILE A 146 3.32 11.70 -9.55
C ILE A 146 2.79 10.28 -9.42
N THR A 147 2.28 9.69 -10.50
CA THR A 147 1.98 8.26 -10.52
C THR A 147 3.20 7.49 -11.01
N PHE A 148 3.61 6.49 -10.23
CA PHE A 148 4.69 5.58 -10.60
C PHE A 148 4.14 4.21 -10.98
N HIS A 149 4.85 3.56 -11.89
CA HIS A 149 4.76 2.15 -12.22
C HIS A 149 6.01 1.41 -11.71
N VAL A 150 5.82 0.24 -11.11
CA VAL A 150 6.91 -0.62 -10.62
C VAL A 150 7.40 -1.51 -11.76
N ALA A 151 8.48 -1.08 -12.42
CA ALA A 151 9.08 -1.77 -13.55
C ALA A 151 9.75 -3.09 -13.17
N SER A 152 10.43 -3.17 -12.01
CA SER A 152 11.04 -4.42 -11.54
C SER A 152 11.30 -4.45 -10.04
N VAL A 153 11.38 -5.67 -9.48
CA VAL A 153 11.71 -5.93 -8.08
C VAL A 153 12.82 -7.00 -8.00
N PHE A 154 13.85 -6.74 -7.19
CA PHE A 154 14.95 -7.67 -6.92
C PHE A 154 15.13 -7.92 -5.41
N PRO A 155 15.28 -9.19 -4.96
CA PRO A 155 15.26 -10.42 -5.76
C PRO A 155 13.90 -10.64 -6.43
N LYS A 156 13.91 -11.27 -7.61
CA LYS A 156 12.67 -11.79 -8.20
C LYS A 156 12.14 -12.83 -7.23
N ASN A 157 11.08 -12.49 -6.51
CA ASN A 157 10.53 -13.32 -5.46
C ASN A 157 10.18 -14.72 -5.99
N ALA A 158 10.99 -15.71 -5.60
CA ALA A 158 10.70 -17.12 -5.80
C ALA A 158 9.89 -17.63 -4.60
N VAL A 159 8.61 -17.28 -4.52
CA VAL A 159 7.69 -17.88 -3.55
C VAL A 159 6.41 -18.29 -4.28
N GLY A 160 6.24 -19.60 -4.45
CA GLY A 160 4.98 -20.30 -4.74
C GLY A 160 4.18 -19.82 -5.95
N LYS A 161 4.19 -20.61 -7.03
CA LYS A 161 3.33 -20.48 -8.22
C LYS A 161 1.96 -19.86 -7.89
N ASN A 162 1.72 -18.70 -8.50
CA ASN A 162 0.51 -17.87 -8.47
C ASN A 162 0.54 -16.75 -7.42
N TYR A 163 0.16 -15.55 -7.87
CA TYR A 163 0.02 -14.28 -7.17
C TYR A 163 1.26 -13.38 -7.17
N TYR A 164 1.05 -12.15 -7.64
CA TYR A 164 2.00 -11.04 -7.69
C TYR A 164 2.85 -11.00 -6.43
N ALA A 165 4.16 -11.03 -6.57
CA ALA A 165 5.02 -11.14 -5.42
C ALA A 165 5.31 -9.75 -4.85
N TYR A 166 4.63 -9.43 -3.75
CA TYR A 166 4.77 -8.18 -3.02
C TYR A 166 6.05 -8.18 -2.18
N CYS A 167 6.77 -7.06 -2.15
CA CYS A 167 7.96 -6.86 -1.32
C CYS A 167 7.79 -5.68 -0.37
N LEU A 168 8.40 -5.81 0.82
CA LEU A 168 8.60 -4.71 1.75
C LEU A 168 9.81 -3.86 1.34
N LEU A 169 9.63 -2.54 1.31
CA LEU A 169 10.69 -1.56 1.12
C LEU A 169 11.29 -1.14 2.47
N HIS A 170 12.62 -1.06 2.54
CA HIS A 170 13.38 -0.53 3.68
C HIS A 170 14.12 0.74 3.29
N ILE A 171 14.37 1.59 4.30
CA ILE A 171 15.36 2.66 4.26
C ILE A 171 16.74 2.04 4.54
#